data_AF-A0A484ZAF4-F1
#
_entry.id   AF-A0A484ZAF4-F1
#
_cell.length_a   1.000
_cell.length_b   1.000
_cell.length_c   1.000
_cell.angle_alpha   90.00
_cell.angle_beta   90.00
_cell.angle_gamma   90.00
#
_symmetry.space_group_name_H-M   'P 1'
#
loop_
_entity.id
_entity.type
_entity.pdbx_description
1 polymer ?
#
loop_
_entity_poly.entity_id
_entity_poly.type
_entity_poly.pdbx_seq_one_letter_code
_entity_poly.pdbx_strand_id
1 'polypeptide(L)'
;MSNWPYPHIVAHRGGGKLAPENTLAAIDTGARFGHTMIEFDAKLSKDGEIFLLHDDNLERTSNGWGVAGDLPWQDLLKVDAGSWFSSDFRGEPLPRLADVADRCRTHRMMANIEIKPTTGTGAANRQSDRAGRA
;
A
#
# COMPACT_ATOMS: atom_id res chain seq x y z
N MET A 1 -15.77 14.30 -26.18
CA MET A 1 -14.71 13.26 -26.03
C MET A 1 -14.73 12.79 -24.58
N SER A 2 -14.71 11.48 -24.34
CA SER A 2 -14.58 10.94 -22.98
C SER A 2 -13.19 11.29 -22.45
N ASN A 3 -13.11 12.01 -21.32
CA ASN A 3 -11.85 12.37 -20.67
C ASN A 3 -11.42 11.22 -19.73
N TRP A 4 -10.93 10.13 -20.29
CA TRP A 4 -10.39 8.99 -19.56
C TRP A 4 -8.87 8.92 -19.77
N PRO A 5 -8.05 9.52 -18.89
CA PRO A 5 -6.61 9.60 -19.09
C PRO A 5 -5.88 8.29 -18.77
N TYR A 6 -6.53 7.35 -18.08
CA TYR A 6 -5.89 6.15 -17.54
C TYR A 6 -5.58 5.11 -18.64
N PRO A 7 -4.39 4.48 -18.61
CA PRO A 7 -3.97 3.51 -19.61
C PRO A 7 -4.75 2.18 -19.50
N HIS A 8 -4.56 1.32 -20.50
CA HIS A 8 -5.17 -0.01 -20.55
C HIS A 8 -4.55 -1.02 -19.57
N ILE A 9 -3.29 -0.82 -19.17
CA ILE A 9 -2.54 -1.74 -18.31
C ILE A 9 -2.09 -0.98 -17.05
N VAL A 10 -2.32 -1.63 -15.91
CA VAL A 10 -1.97 -1.10 -14.59
C VAL A 10 -1.08 -2.12 -13.90
N ALA A 11 0.08 -1.68 -13.39
CA ALA A 11 0.97 -2.54 -12.64
C ALA A 11 0.41 -2.75 -11.23
N HIS A 12 -0.14 -3.94 -10.99
CA HIS A 12 -0.74 -4.34 -9.71
C HIS A 12 0.30 -4.29 -8.58
N ARG A 13 -0.04 -3.62 -7.48
CA ARG A 13 0.83 -3.40 -6.30
C ARG A 13 2.24 -2.89 -6.67
N GLY A 14 2.31 -1.99 -7.65
CA GLY A 14 3.54 -1.37 -8.16
C GLY A 14 4.28 -2.20 -9.22
N GLY A 15 4.70 -3.42 -8.90
CA GLY A 15 5.62 -4.23 -9.72
C GLY A 15 5.09 -5.62 -10.07
N GLY A 16 3.83 -5.90 -9.79
CA GLY A 16 3.25 -7.24 -9.93
C GLY A 16 3.96 -8.25 -9.03
N LYS A 17 4.46 -9.34 -9.63
CA LYS A 17 5.20 -10.40 -8.93
C LYS A 17 6.71 -10.28 -9.06
N LEU A 18 7.21 -9.16 -9.57
CA LEU A 18 8.63 -8.97 -9.92
C LEU A 18 9.44 -8.28 -8.81
N ALA A 19 8.77 -7.82 -7.77
CA ALA A 19 9.34 -7.09 -6.62
C ALA A 19 8.38 -7.23 -5.42
N PRO A 20 8.82 -6.96 -4.18
CA PRO A 20 7.94 -7.01 -3.01
C PRO A 20 6.77 -6.06 -3.17
N GLU A 21 5.55 -6.60 -3.17
CA GLU A 21 4.32 -5.84 -3.42
C GLU A 21 4.17 -4.62 -2.51
N ASN A 22 3.53 -3.56 -3.01
CA ASN A 22 3.22 -2.35 -2.23
C ASN A 22 4.45 -1.61 -1.65
N THR A 23 5.61 -1.71 -2.30
CA THR A 23 6.85 -1.00 -1.91
C THR A 23 7.29 0.02 -2.96
N LEU A 24 8.21 0.93 -2.60
CA LEU A 24 8.79 1.84 -3.60
C LEU A 24 9.64 1.07 -4.60
N ALA A 25 10.36 0.03 -4.17
CA ALA A 25 11.10 -0.85 -5.06
C ALA A 25 10.20 -1.56 -6.10
N ALA A 26 8.97 -1.94 -5.73
CA ALA A 26 8.00 -2.46 -6.68
C ALA A 26 7.51 -1.41 -7.68
N ILE A 27 7.28 -0.18 -7.23
CA ILE A 27 6.94 0.94 -8.12
C ILE A 27 8.07 1.21 -9.12
N ASP A 28 9.32 1.27 -8.64
CA ASP A 28 10.49 1.45 -9.48
C ASP A 28 10.64 0.28 -10.47
N THR A 29 10.24 -0.93 -10.08
CA THR A 29 10.17 -2.09 -10.99
C THR A 29 9.13 -1.89 -12.08
N GLY A 30 7.89 -1.49 -11.74
CA GLY A 30 6.86 -1.17 -12.72
C GLY A 30 7.32 -0.12 -13.74
N ALA A 31 8.01 0.91 -13.26
CA ALA A 31 8.61 1.96 -14.07
C ALA A 31 9.66 1.42 -15.07
N ARG A 32 10.56 0.53 -14.61
CA ARG A 32 11.58 -0.12 -15.45
C ARG A 32 10.98 -0.92 -16.62
N PHE A 33 9.77 -1.46 -16.45
CA PHE A 33 9.03 -2.15 -17.50
C PHE A 33 8.14 -1.22 -18.36
N GLY A 34 8.21 0.09 -18.16
CA GLY A 34 7.51 1.09 -18.98
C GLY A 34 6.04 1.27 -18.65
N HIS A 35 5.57 0.81 -17.49
CA HIS A 35 4.19 1.06 -17.06
C HIS A 35 3.98 2.55 -16.79
N THR A 36 2.83 3.08 -17.19
CA THR A 36 2.43 4.48 -16.96
C THR A 36 1.36 4.62 -15.89
N MET A 37 0.93 3.51 -15.27
CA MET A 37 0.02 3.50 -14.14
C MET A 37 0.33 2.32 -13.21
N ILE A 38 0.29 2.60 -11.91
CA ILE A 38 0.38 1.61 -10.84
C ILE A 38 -0.93 1.54 -10.08
N GLU A 39 -1.22 0.38 -9.52
CA GLU A 39 -2.19 0.20 -8.46
C GLU A 39 -1.45 -0.12 -7.17
N PHE A 40 -2.04 0.27 -6.03
CA PHE A 40 -1.56 -0.08 -4.70
C PHE A 40 -2.67 0.02 -3.65
N ASP A 41 -2.46 -0.72 -2.55
CA ASP A 41 -3.37 -0.84 -1.43
C ASP A 41 -3.02 0.16 -0.32
N ALA A 42 -3.88 1.16 -0.08
CA ALA A 42 -3.65 2.20 0.93
C ALA A 42 -4.48 1.96 2.21
N LYS A 43 -3.85 2.13 3.38
CA LYS A 43 -4.52 2.04 4.69
C LYS A 43 -3.92 2.97 5.74
N LEU A 44 -4.59 3.06 6.89
CA LEU A 44 -4.21 3.94 8.00
C LEU A 44 -3.46 3.17 9.08
N SER A 45 -2.41 3.79 9.61
CA SER A 45 -1.81 3.45 10.90
C SER A 45 -2.67 3.95 12.06
N LYS A 46 -2.32 3.57 13.30
CA LYS A 46 -3.08 3.95 14.50
C LYS A 46 -3.17 5.47 14.70
N ASP A 47 -2.11 6.19 14.37
CA ASP A 47 -1.98 7.64 14.48
C ASP A 47 -2.35 8.38 13.18
N GLY A 48 -2.89 7.66 12.19
CA GLY A 48 -3.52 8.25 11.01
C GLY A 48 -2.58 8.54 9.84
N GLU A 49 -1.33 8.10 9.89
CA GLU A 49 -0.45 8.11 8.71
C GLU A 49 -0.99 7.11 7.68
N ILE A 50 -1.05 7.53 6.40
CA ILE A 50 -1.47 6.68 5.29
C ILE A 50 -0.25 5.97 4.71
N PHE A 51 -0.27 4.64 4.72
CA PHE A 51 0.80 3.80 4.21
C PHE A 51 0.26 2.69 3.32
N LEU A 52 1.16 2.00 2.61
CA LEU A 52 0.77 0.88 1.75
C LEU A 52 0.93 -0.47 2.44
N LEU A 53 -0.13 -1.27 2.41
CA LEU A 53 -0.15 -2.67 2.81
C LEU A 53 -1.52 -3.26 2.41
N HIS A 54 -1.52 -4.47 1.85
CA HIS A 54 -2.79 -5.13 1.51
C HIS A 54 -3.49 -5.72 2.74
N ASP A 55 -2.78 -6.60 3.44
CA ASP A 55 -3.33 -7.40 4.53
C ASP A 55 -3.55 -6.56 5.79
N ASP A 56 -4.42 -7.00 6.68
CA ASP A 56 -4.56 -6.36 8.00
C ASP A 56 -3.34 -6.59 8.88
N ASN A 57 -2.70 -7.75 8.72
CA ASN A 57 -1.53 -8.11 9.50
C ASN A 57 -0.23 -8.03 8.68
N LEU A 58 0.90 -8.01 9.39
CA LEU A 58 2.22 -7.79 8.83
C LEU A 58 2.92 -9.06 8.30
N GLU A 59 2.51 -10.26 8.69
CA GLU A 59 3.35 -11.46 8.61
C GLU A 59 3.63 -11.95 7.18
N ARG A 60 2.68 -11.77 6.25
CA ARG A 60 2.85 -12.31 4.88
C ARG A 60 3.93 -11.56 4.09
N THR A 61 4.04 -10.25 4.31
CA THR A 61 4.84 -9.34 3.45
C THR A 61 5.87 -8.56 4.23
N SER A 62 6.22 -9.02 5.44
CA SER A 62 7.26 -8.36 6.21
C SER A 62 7.85 -9.26 7.30
N ASN A 63 8.78 -8.71 8.09
CA ASN A 63 9.28 -9.31 9.32
C ASN A 63 8.48 -8.94 10.58
N GLY A 64 7.40 -8.17 10.45
CA GLY A 64 6.54 -7.76 11.56
C GLY A 64 5.42 -8.77 11.86
N TRP A 65 4.69 -8.53 12.95
CA TRP A 65 3.55 -9.32 13.38
C TRP A 65 2.44 -8.45 13.97
N GLY A 66 1.21 -8.97 13.93
CA GLY A 66 0.02 -8.29 14.41
C GLY A 66 -0.62 -7.35 13.39
N VAL A 67 -1.70 -6.70 13.82
CA VAL A 67 -2.53 -5.82 12.98
C VAL A 67 -1.81 -4.49 12.76
N ALA A 68 -1.46 -4.18 11.52
CA ALA A 68 -0.69 -2.99 11.19
C ALA A 68 -1.40 -1.69 11.56
N GLY A 69 -2.74 -1.65 11.41
CA GLY A 69 -3.56 -0.49 11.78
C GLY A 69 -3.61 -0.19 13.28
N ASP A 70 -3.17 -1.13 14.14
CA ASP A 70 -3.10 -0.94 15.59
C ASP A 70 -1.73 -0.40 16.06
N LEU A 71 -0.78 -0.23 15.14
CA LEU A 71 0.56 0.27 15.43
C LEU A 71 0.70 1.74 15.01
N PRO A 72 1.42 2.57 15.80
CA PRO A 72 1.77 3.93 15.38
C PRO A 72 2.80 3.88 14.25
N TRP A 73 2.81 4.91 13.42
CA TRP A 73 3.70 4.99 12.25
C TRP A 73 5.18 4.79 12.59
N GLN A 74 5.64 5.31 13.73
CA GLN A 74 7.04 5.17 14.17
C GLN A 74 7.47 3.71 14.38
N ASP A 75 6.53 2.81 14.70
CA ASP A 75 6.83 1.38 14.82
C ASP A 75 6.77 0.68 13.47
N LEU A 76 5.81 1.05 12.61
CA LEU A 76 5.71 0.56 11.23
C LEU A 76 6.94 0.93 10.39
N LEU A 77 7.56 2.08 10.65
CA LEU A 77 8.78 2.52 9.97
C LEU A 77 9.97 1.56 10.17
N LYS A 78 9.94 0.72 11.21
CA LYS A 78 11.00 -0.25 11.52
C LYS A 78 10.81 -1.58 10.80
N VAL A 79 9.68 -1.78 10.12
CA VAL A 79 9.32 -3.03 9.44
C VAL A 79 10.09 -3.15 8.12
N ASP A 80 10.66 -4.34 7.90
CA ASP A 80 11.25 -4.73 6.62
C ASP A 80 10.17 -5.46 5.79
N ALA A 81 9.69 -4.78 4.75
CA ALA A 81 8.66 -5.24 3.82
C ALA A 81 9.24 -5.85 2.52
N GLY A 82 10.55 -6.09 2.44
CA GLY A 82 11.21 -6.58 1.23
C GLY A 82 11.93 -7.92 1.39
N SER A 83 12.50 -8.19 2.56
CA SER A 83 13.32 -9.40 2.81
C SER A 83 12.58 -10.72 2.56
N TRP A 84 11.25 -10.74 2.70
CA TRP A 84 10.42 -11.93 2.45
C TRP A 84 10.40 -12.31 0.96
N PHE A 85 10.59 -11.34 0.06
CA PHE A 85 10.54 -11.54 -1.38
C PHE A 85 11.90 -12.04 -1.91
N SER A 86 12.98 -11.34 -1.55
CA SER A 86 14.36 -11.70 -1.89
C SER A 86 15.33 -10.91 -1.02
N SER A 87 16.54 -11.44 -0.83
CA SER A 87 17.64 -10.74 -0.16
C SER A 87 18.03 -9.41 -0.82
N ASP A 88 17.74 -9.24 -2.11
CA ASP A 88 18.07 -8.02 -2.87
C ASP A 88 17.21 -6.83 -2.43
N PHE A 89 16.08 -7.09 -1.77
CA PHE A 89 15.15 -6.07 -1.25
C PHE A 89 15.23 -5.95 0.28
N ARG A 90 16.33 -6.42 0.88
CA ARG A 90 16.51 -6.36 2.34
C ARG A 90 16.44 -4.92 2.84
N GLY A 91 15.61 -4.69 3.84
CA GLY A 91 15.42 -3.38 4.46
C GLY A 91 14.48 -2.45 3.70
N GLU A 92 13.77 -2.93 2.67
CA GLU A 92 12.73 -2.13 2.01
C GLU A 92 11.63 -1.78 3.02
N PRO A 93 11.31 -0.50 3.24
CA PRO A 93 10.32 -0.10 4.24
C PRO A 93 8.89 -0.23 3.72
N LEU A 94 7.91 -0.22 4.62
CA LEU A 94 6.53 0.15 4.26
C LEU A 94 6.52 1.61 3.78
N PRO A 95 5.98 1.93 2.59
CA PRO A 95 5.98 3.30 2.09
C PRO A 95 4.76 4.10 2.58
N ARG A 96 4.94 5.41 2.80
CA ARG A 96 3.82 6.34 2.98
C ARG A 96 3.21 6.69 1.63
N LEU A 97 1.93 7.04 1.62
CA LEU A 97 1.25 7.52 0.41
C LEU A 97 1.95 8.77 -0.18
N ALA A 98 2.52 9.63 0.67
CA ALA A 98 3.28 10.79 0.21
C ALA A 98 4.54 10.39 -0.61
N ASP A 99 5.28 9.38 -0.14
CA ASP A 99 6.48 8.89 -0.83
C ASP A 99 6.10 8.22 -2.17
N VAL A 100 4.96 7.55 -2.22
CA VAL A 100 4.37 6.98 -3.45
C VAL A 100 3.98 8.07 -4.44
N ALA A 101 3.33 9.14 -3.98
CA ALA A 101 2.97 10.28 -4.83
C ALA A 101 4.21 10.94 -5.47
N ASP A 102 5.30 11.06 -4.71
CA ASP A 102 6.57 11.59 -5.22
C ASP A 102 7.23 10.63 -6.23
N ARG A 103 7.15 9.31 -6.03
CA ARG A 103 7.60 8.32 -7.03
C ARG A 103 6.76 8.37 -8.30
N CYS A 104 5.44 8.46 -8.19
CA CYS A 104 4.55 8.63 -9.35
C CYS A 104 4.89 9.89 -10.13
N ARG A 105 5.15 11.02 -9.44
CA ARG A 105 5.59 12.26 -10.09
C ARG A 105 6.92 12.08 -10.83
N THR A 106 7.89 11.42 -10.19
CA THR A 106 9.23 11.17 -10.75
C THR A 106 9.16 10.35 -12.03
N HIS A 107 8.37 9.27 -12.02
CA HIS A 107 8.24 8.36 -13.16
C HIS A 107 7.13 8.73 -14.14
N ARG A 108 6.40 9.83 -13.89
CA ARG A 108 5.22 10.26 -14.67
C ARG A 108 4.14 9.18 -14.76
N MET A 109 3.91 8.46 -13.66
CA MET A 109 2.89 7.44 -13.55
C MET A 109 1.59 7.98 -12.95
N MET A 110 0.46 7.46 -13.42
CA MET A 110 -0.85 7.60 -12.78
C MET A 110 -1.01 6.56 -11.65
N ALA A 111 -1.98 6.76 -10.77
CA ALA A 111 -2.23 5.87 -9.64
C ALA A 111 -3.69 5.45 -9.57
N ASN A 112 -3.93 4.15 -9.39
CA ASN A 112 -5.18 3.61 -8.86
C ASN A 112 -4.97 3.36 -7.36
N ILE A 113 -5.64 4.13 -6.52
CA ILE A 113 -5.51 4.01 -5.05
C ILE A 113 -6.63 3.10 -4.56
N GLU A 114 -6.33 1.84 -4.27
CA GLU A 114 -7.29 0.93 -3.66
C GLU A 114 -7.39 1.20 -2.17
N ILE A 115 -8.58 1.58 -1.69
CA ILE A 115 -8.81 1.87 -0.28
C ILE A 115 -9.01 0.52 0.45
N LYS A 116 -8.02 0.14 1.27
CA LYS A 116 -7.96 -1.14 2.01
C LYS A 116 -7.89 -0.91 3.53
N PRO A 117 -8.97 -0.41 4.15
CA PRO A 117 -8.93 -0.09 5.57
C PRO A 117 -8.79 -1.36 6.39
N THR A 118 -8.18 -1.24 7.58
CA THR A 118 -8.20 -2.31 8.58
C THR A 118 -9.64 -2.72 8.87
N THR A 119 -9.92 -4.02 8.87
CA THR A 119 -11.27 -4.54 9.10
C THR A 119 -11.84 -3.93 10.39
N GLY A 120 -13.09 -3.45 10.35
CA GLY A 120 -13.71 -2.77 11.51
C GLY A 120 -13.62 -1.24 11.51
N THR A 121 -12.71 -0.63 10.74
CA THR A 121 -12.42 0.82 10.83
C THR A 121 -13.17 1.70 9.81
N GLY A 122 -13.80 1.10 8.80
CA GLY A 122 -14.54 1.81 7.75
C GLY A 122 -15.80 2.52 8.25
N ALA A 123 -16.18 3.62 7.58
CA ALA A 123 -17.40 4.39 7.92
C ALA A 123 -18.69 3.55 7.90
N ALA A 124 -18.75 2.49 7.07
CA ALA A 124 -19.88 1.57 6.99
C ALA A 124 -20.04 0.66 8.23
N ASN A 125 -18.97 0.42 9.02
CA ASN A 125 -19.03 -0.42 10.21
C ASN A 125 -19.52 0.33 11.47
N ARG A 126 -19.63 1.66 11.44
CA ARG A 126 -20.14 2.43 12.58
C ARG A 126 -21.67 2.46 12.66
N GLN A 127 -22.37 1.99 11.62
CA GLN A 127 -23.84 2.01 11.56
C GLN A 127 -24.47 0.73 12.12
N SER A 128 -23.76 -0.39 12.13
CA SER A 128 -24.22 -1.66 12.73
C SER A 128 -24.15 -1.69 14.25
N ASP A 129 -23.27 -0.89 14.87
CA ASP A 129 -23.12 -0.87 16.34
C ASP A 129 -24.16 -0.02 17.08
N ARG A 130 -24.99 0.73 16.36
CA ARG A 130 -26.09 1.52 16.95
C ARG A 130 -27.44 0.81 16.98
N ALA A 131 -27.58 -0.36 16.37
CA ALA A 131 -28.86 -1.08 16.31
C ALA A 131 -29.05 -2.13 17.44
N GLY A 132 -28.07 -2.30 18.34
CA GLY A 132 -28.09 -3.34 19.38
C GLY A 132 -28.38 -2.86 20.81
N ARG A 133 -28.79 -1.60 21.02
CA ARG A 133 -29.18 -1.08 22.34
C ARG A 133 -30.51 -0.33 22.23
N ALA A 134 -31.59 -1.09 22.22
CA ALA A 134 -32.94 -0.67 22.58
C ALA A 134 -33.61 -1.83 23.32
#